data_AF-A0A0R1TY09-F1
#
_entry.id   AF-A0A0R1TY09-F1
#
_cell.length_a   1.000
_cell.length_b   1.000
_cell.length_c   1.000
_cell.angle_alpha   90.00
_cell.angle_beta   90.00
_cell.angle_gamma   90.00
#
_symmetry.space_group_name_H-M   'P 1'
#
loop_
_entity.id
_entity.type
_entity.pdbx_description
1 polymer ?
#
loop_
_entity_poly.entity_id
_entity_poly.type
_entity_poly.pdbx_seq_one_letter_code
_entity_poly.pdbx_strand_id
1 'polypeptide(L)'
;MINRKQFKASFYLALLFSLIRLFLALITSGTTVKENFQALTLFFYTNVWFVPIILLLGYILVVTCSIYLIFRILNYIINFLRKIN
;
A
#
# COMPACT_ATOMS: atom_id res chain seq x y z
N MET A 1 -21.56 -3.05 4.36
CA MET A 1 -21.56 -3.04 2.88
C MET A 1 -20.38 -2.19 2.41
N ILE A 2 -19.49 -2.72 1.57
CA ILE A 2 -18.31 -1.98 1.08
C ILE A 2 -18.79 -0.93 0.08
N ASN A 3 -18.51 0.35 0.37
CA ASN A 3 -18.78 1.42 -0.58
C ASN A 3 -17.75 1.37 -1.71
N ARG A 4 -18.19 1.00 -2.92
CA ARG A 4 -17.32 0.86 -4.10
C ARG A 4 -16.53 2.13 -4.42
N LYS A 5 -17.08 3.33 -4.19
CA LYS A 5 -16.39 4.60 -4.46
C LYS A 5 -15.23 4.82 -3.48
N GLN A 6 -15.48 4.60 -2.19
CA GLN A 6 -14.45 4.71 -1.15
C GLN A 6 -13.36 3.65 -1.32
N PHE A 7 -13.74 2.41 -1.64
CA PHE A 7 -12.77 1.35 -1.87
C PHE A 7 -11.85 1.64 -3.07
N LYS A 8 -12.40 2.12 -4.19
CA LYS A 8 -11.59 2.56 -5.34
C LYS A 8 -10.63 3.69 -4.95
N ALA A 9 -11.11 4.70 -4.23
CA ALA A 9 -10.26 5.81 -3.76
C ALA A 9 -9.12 5.31 -2.84
N SER A 10 -9.41 4.40 -1.90
CA SER A 10 -8.40 3.78 -1.04
C SER A 10 -7.35 3.02 -1.84
N PHE A 11 -7.76 2.29 -2.88
CA PHE A 11 -6.85 1.55 -3.74
C PHE A 11 -5.93 2.49 -4.54
N TYR A 12 -6.47 3.56 -5.14
CA TYR A 12 -5.66 4.56 -5.85
C TYR A 12 -4.67 5.26 -4.91
N LEU A 13 -5.08 5.57 -3.69
CA LEU A 13 -4.18 6.13 -2.67
C LEU A 13 -3.08 5.14 -2.27
N ALA A 14 -3.41 3.86 -2.07
CA ALA A 14 -2.42 2.82 -1.77
C ALA A 14 -1.38 2.69 -2.89
N LEU A 15 -1.82 2.73 -4.15
CA LEU A 15 -0.92 2.75 -5.32
C LEU A 15 -0.04 4.00 -5.33
N LEU A 16 -0.62 5.17 -5.10
CA LEU A 16 0.12 6.44 -5.09
C LEU A 16 1.17 6.47 -3.98
N PHE A 17 0.84 6.04 -2.76
CA PHE A 17 1.81 5.90 -1.67
C PHE A 17 2.93 4.91 -2.00
N SER A 18 2.59 3.79 -2.65
CA SER A 18 3.57 2.79 -3.05
C SER A 18 4.54 3.34 -4.10
N LEU A 19 4.05 4.12 -5.06
CA LEU A 19 4.87 4.81 -6.06
C LEU A 19 5.79 5.85 -5.43
N ILE A 20 5.27 6.69 -4.52
CA ILE A 20 6.09 7.68 -3.80
C ILE A 20 7.20 6.98 -3.00
N ARG A 21 6.86 5.91 -2.28
CA ARG A 21 7.84 5.13 -1.50
C ARG A 21 8.92 4.54 -2.41
N LEU A 22 8.55 4.01 -3.57
CA LEU A 22 9.49 3.49 -4.55
C LEU A 22 10.39 4.58 -5.11
N PHE A 23 9.84 5.75 -5.44
CA PHE A 23 10.60 6.90 -5.92
C PHE A 23 11.60 7.40 -4.87
N LEU A 24 11.18 7.52 -3.60
CA LEU A 24 12.06 7.88 -2.50
C LEU A 24 13.17 6.85 -2.29
N ALA A 25 12.85 5.55 -2.39
CA ALA A 25 13.83 4.48 -2.29
C ALA A 25 14.85 4.48 -3.46
N LEU A 26 14.45 4.93 -4.65
CA LEU A 26 15.37 5.06 -5.78
C LEU A 26 16.33 6.25 -5.62
N ILE A 27 15.86 7.37 -5.04
CA ILE A 27 16.68 8.56 -4.80
C ILE A 27 17.63 8.34 -3.62
N THR A 28 17.16 7.65 -2.59
CA THR A 28 17.98 7.31 -1.43
C THR A 28 18.80 6.06 -1.75
N SER A 29 19.96 6.24 -2.38
CA SER A 29 20.94 5.19 -2.73
C SER A 29 21.60 4.53 -1.51
N GLY A 30 20.81 4.20 -0.48
CA GLY A 30 21.26 3.54 0.74
C GLY A 30 21.67 2.09 0.49
N THR A 31 22.54 1.58 1.36
CA THR A 31 23.01 0.18 1.36
C THR A 31 21.86 -0.82 1.33
N THR A 32 20.76 -0.53 2.02
CA THR A 32 19.53 -1.34 2.05
C THR A 32 18.85 -1.50 0.70
N VAL A 33 18.93 -0.51 -0.20
CA VAL A 33 18.32 -0.61 -1.54
C VAL A 33 19.12 -1.57 -2.42
N LYS A 34 20.45 -1.57 -2.28
CA LYS A 34 21.33 -2.50 -3.00
C LYS A 34 21.13 -3.94 -2.53
N GLU A 35 21.01 -4.17 -1.23
CA GLU A 35 20.73 -5.48 -0.65
C GLU A 35 19.37 -6.02 -1.10
N ASN A 36 18.33 -5.18 -1.11
CA ASN A 36 17.00 -5.56 -1.60
C ASN A 36 17.00 -5.91 -3.10
N PHE A 37 17.79 -5.21 -3.92
CA PHE A 37 17.96 -5.54 -5.33
C PHE A 37 18.68 -6.88 -5.54
N GLN A 38 19.71 -7.17 -4.73
CA GLN A 38 20.39 -8.47 -4.76
C GLN A 38 19.49 -9.62 -4.30
N ALA A 39 18.64 -9.39 -3.29
CA ALA A 39 17.64 -10.37 -2.88
C ALA A 39 16.63 -10.65 -4.00
N LEU A 40 16.15 -9.61 -4.68
CA LEU A 40 15.27 -9.72 -5.85
C LEU A 40 15.89 -10.57 -6.96
N THR A 41 17.14 -10.30 -7.33
CA THR A 41 17.83 -11.12 -8.35
C THR A 41 17.99 -12.56 -7.90
N LEU A 42 18.27 -12.80 -6.61
CA LEU A 42 18.40 -14.15 -6.05
C LEU A 42 17.07 -14.94 -6.12
N PHE A 43 15.92 -14.29 -5.93
CA PHE A 43 14.60 -14.92 -6.14
C PHE A 43 14.37 -15.31 -7.61
N PHE A 44 14.88 -14.54 -8.57
CA PHE A 44 14.82 -14.90 -9.99
C PHE A 44 15.72 -16.11 -10.30
N TYR A 45 16.95 -16.13 -9.79
CA TYR A 45 17.88 -17.25 -10.00
C TYR A 45 17.41 -18.56 -9.35
N THR A 46 16.67 -18.48 -8.24
CA THR A 46 16.14 -19.65 -7.51
C THR A 46 14.78 -20.14 -8.04
N ASN A 47 14.26 -19.58 -9.15
CA ASN A 47 12.92 -19.87 -9.68
C ASN A 47 11.76 -19.55 -8.71
N VAL A 48 12.02 -18.77 -7.67
CA VAL A 48 11.02 -18.32 -6.68
C VAL A 48 10.61 -16.86 -6.93
N TRP A 49 10.59 -16.46 -8.19
CA TRP A 49 10.29 -15.11 -8.65
C TRP A 49 8.86 -14.65 -8.31
N PHE A 50 7.95 -15.59 -8.07
CA PHE A 50 6.55 -15.31 -7.71
C PHE A 50 6.40 -14.78 -6.27
N VAL A 51 7.32 -15.09 -5.36
CA VAL A 51 7.28 -14.65 -3.95
C VAL A 51 7.26 -13.12 -3.80
N PRO A 52 8.19 -12.34 -4.41
CA PRO A 52 8.14 -10.89 -4.30
C PRO A 52 6.85 -10.29 -4.88
N ILE A 53 6.25 -10.90 -5.91
CA ILE A 53 4.97 -10.46 -6.47
C ILE A 53 3.82 -10.69 -5.49
N ILE A 54 3.76 -11.86 -4.86
CA ILE A 54 2.74 -12.18 -3.84
C ILE A 54 2.87 -11.23 -2.65
N LEU A 55 4.09 -10.97 -2.19
CA LEU A 55 4.35 -10.03 -1.10
C LEU A 55 3.90 -8.61 -1.46
N LEU A 56 4.18 -8.15 -2.69
CA LEU A 56 3.72 -6.86 -3.19
C LEU A 56 2.19 -6.76 -3.22
N LEU A 57 1.50 -7.79 -3.73
CA LEU A 57 0.05 -7.84 -3.77
C LEU A 57 -0.55 -7.82 -2.36
N GLY A 58 -0.01 -8.64 -1.45
CA GLY A 58 -0.41 -8.67 -0.04
C GLY A 58 -0.24 -7.31 0.62
N TYR A 59 0.90 -6.64 0.40
CA TYR A 59 1.14 -5.30 0.90
C TYR A 59 0.11 -4.28 0.39
N ILE A 60 -0.17 -4.25 -0.93
CA ILE A 60 -1.15 -3.34 -1.51
C ILE A 60 -2.54 -3.59 -0.92
N LEU A 61 -2.93 -4.85 -0.73
CA LEU A 61 -4.21 -5.21 -0.10
C LEU A 61 -4.30 -4.70 1.34
N VAL A 62 -3.27 -4.94 2.15
CA VAL A 62 -3.22 -4.46 3.55
C VAL A 62 -3.32 -2.94 3.61
N VAL A 63 -2.54 -2.22 2.81
CA VAL A 63 -2.57 -0.74 2.77
C VAL A 63 -3.93 -0.23 2.32
N THR A 64 -4.51 -0.84 1.29
CA THR A 64 -5.85 -0.49 0.79
C THR A 64 -6.91 -0.67 1.88
N CYS A 65 -6.89 -1.80 2.59
CA CYS A 65 -7.79 -2.08 3.70
C CYS A 65 -7.62 -1.06 4.84
N SER A 66 -6.38 -0.72 5.20
CA SER A 66 -6.10 0.28 6.24
C SER A 66 -6.64 1.66 5.87
N ILE A 67 -6.39 2.13 4.65
CA ILE A 67 -6.90 3.44 4.18
C ILE A 67 -8.44 3.42 4.12
N TYR A 68 -9.04 2.31 3.69
CA TYR A 68 -10.49 2.16 3.68
C TYR A 68 -11.10 2.25 5.08
N LEU A 69 -10.46 1.62 6.08
CA LEU A 69 -10.88 1.73 7.48
C LEU A 69 -10.80 3.18 7.97
N ILE A 70 -9.73 3.91 7.63
CA ILE A 70 -9.60 5.33 7.97
C ILE A 70 -10.77 6.15 7.40
N PHE A 71 -11.10 5.98 6.12
CA PHE A 71 -12.26 6.66 5.54
C PHE A 71 -13.57 6.33 6.26
N ARG A 72 -13.73 5.09 6.70
CA ARG A 72 -14.93 4.68 7.43
C ARG A 72 -15.02 5.34 8.80
N ILE A 73 -13.89 5.41 9.52
CA ILE A 73 -13.79 6.09 10.82
C ILE A 73 -14.07 7.59 10.66
N LEU A 74 -13.45 8.24 9.67
CA LEU A 74 -13.69 9.66 9.38
C LEU A 74 -15.16 9.94 9.08
N ASN A 75 -15.79 9.10 8.26
CA ASN A 75 -17.20 9.25 7.92
C ASN A 75 -18.12 9.07 9.14
N TYR A 76 -17.75 8.18 10.07
CA TYR A 76 -18.46 8.01 11.34
C TYR A 76 -18.33 9.25 12.22
N ILE A 77 -17.11 9.79 12.37
CA ILE A 77 -16.85 11.00 13.15
C ILE A 77 -17.63 12.19 12.59
N ILE A 78 -17.60 12.40 11.26
CA ILE A 78 -18.32 13.51 10.60
C ILE A 78 -19.83 13.42 10.86
N ASN A 79 -20.41 12.23 10.73
CA ASN A 79 -21.83 12.02 10.99
C ASN A 79 -22.19 12.22 12.46
N PHE A 80 -21.30 11.81 13.38
CA PHE A 80 -21.49 12.01 14.80
C PHE A 80 -21.49 13.50 15.16
N LEU A 81 -20.51 14.26 14.65
CA LEU A 81 -20.45 15.72 14.83
C LEU A 81 -21.67 16.43 14.24
N ARG A 82 -22.13 16.02 13.05
CA ARG A 82 -23.35 16.56 12.43
C ARG A 82 -24.62 16.28 13.24
N LYS A 83 -24.64 15.24 14.06
CA LYS A 83 -25.80 14.90 14.89
C LYS A 83 -25.81 15.67 16.22
N ILE A 84 -24.65 16.13 16.66
CA ILE A 84 -24.47 16.90 17.91
C ILE A 84 -24.73 18.39 17.68
N ASN A 85 -24.41 18.90 16.50
CA ASN A 85 -24.61 20.28 16.07
C ASN A 85 -25.98 20.46 15.43
#